data_AF-A0A0B2WLU2-F1
#
_entry.id   AF-A0A0B2WLU2-F1
#
_cell.length_a   1.000
_cell.length_b   1.000
_cell.length_c   1.000
_cell.angle_alpha   90.00
_cell.angle_beta   90.00
_cell.angle_gamma   90.00
#
_symmetry.space_group_name_H-M   'P 1'
#
loop_
_entity.id
_entity.type
_entity.pdbx_description
1 polymer ?
#
loop_
_entity_poly.entity_id
_entity_poly.type
_entity_poly.pdbx_seq_one_letter_code
_entity_poly.pdbx_strand_id
1 'polypeptide(L)'
;MVQADSGSQGQTPQLRPPRRSDLPLWLALLLKKQRRANIVPPPWMHPDSLRDVIHHETTVDTKGWAPPPPPRSRADSFGNATRINDLSGKEAILSPPFLPSCTADAPSGALPYHWFELAEMLLAHAGDDIVSASEVRSLLRDLQEVRAAKMRSSTAQLETGVDGVMSLRGVGAMELAESRGFVTGVVEGVRKIGASAEAMRREEEEDERGDGDDEPSDDGMGL
;
A
#
# COMPACT_ATOMS: atom_id res chain seq x y z
N MET A 1 2.79 -18.29 27.86
CA MET A 1 3.16 -16.99 27.26
C MET A 1 3.96 -17.32 26.01
N VAL A 2 3.31 -17.37 24.85
CA VAL A 2 3.94 -17.82 23.58
C VAL A 2 4.50 -16.59 22.88
N GLN A 3 5.81 -16.62 22.64
CA GLN A 3 6.58 -15.56 22.02
C GLN A 3 6.14 -15.31 20.58
N ALA A 4 6.06 -14.03 20.23
CA ALA A 4 6.01 -13.57 18.85
C ALA A 4 7.28 -14.02 18.13
N ASP A 5 7.15 -14.79 17.05
CA ASP A 5 8.28 -15.07 16.17
C ASP A 5 8.01 -14.43 14.80
N SER A 6 8.59 -13.24 14.64
CA SER A 6 8.78 -12.57 13.36
C SER A 6 10.10 -13.08 12.77
N GLY A 7 10.07 -14.24 12.11
CA GLY A 7 11.29 -14.80 11.53
C GLY A 7 11.02 -15.99 10.63
N SER A 8 11.00 -15.79 9.32
CA SER A 8 10.94 -16.86 8.31
C SER A 8 12.26 -17.62 8.16
N GLN A 9 13.08 -17.71 9.21
CA GLN A 9 14.31 -18.51 9.26
C GLN A 9 14.38 -19.24 10.60
N GLY A 10 13.63 -20.32 10.71
CA GLY A 10 13.67 -21.24 11.84
C GLY A 10 13.29 -22.65 11.37
N GLN A 11 13.75 -23.68 12.09
CA GLN A 11 13.28 -25.04 11.84
C GLN A 11 11.76 -25.08 12.03
N THR A 12 11.04 -25.63 11.04
CA THR A 12 9.58 -25.78 11.16
C THR A 12 9.27 -26.61 12.41
N PRO A 13 8.44 -26.10 13.34
CA PRO A 13 8.14 -26.82 14.57
C PRO A 13 7.46 -28.16 14.24
N GLN A 14 7.64 -29.15 15.11
CA GLN A 14 6.99 -30.45 14.95
C GLN A 14 5.47 -30.26 14.88
N LEU A 15 4.87 -30.62 13.74
CA LEU A 15 3.43 -30.51 13.52
C LEU A 15 2.70 -31.58 14.32
N ARG A 16 1.79 -31.15 15.21
CA ARG A 16 1.00 -32.04 16.08
C ARG A 16 -0.48 -31.89 15.79
N PRO A 17 -1.09 -32.78 14.99
CA PRO A 17 -2.54 -32.79 14.78
C PRO A 17 -3.29 -32.94 16.12
N PRO A 18 -4.46 -32.29 16.32
CA PRO A 18 -5.14 -31.33 15.44
C PRO A 18 -4.81 -29.85 15.77
N ARG A 19 -3.61 -29.54 16.32
CA ARG A 19 -3.27 -28.16 16.70
C ARG A 19 -2.98 -27.30 15.47
N ARG A 20 -3.44 -26.05 15.51
CA ARG A 20 -3.06 -25.02 14.53
C ARG A 20 -1.57 -24.71 14.66
N SER A 21 -0.92 -24.39 13.55
CA SER A 21 0.50 -24.04 13.51
C SER A 21 0.72 -23.02 12.40
N ASP A 22 1.54 -22.01 12.69
CA ASP A 22 1.86 -20.96 11.72
C ASP A 22 2.94 -21.48 10.79
N LEU A 23 2.61 -21.57 9.50
CA LEU A 23 3.46 -22.10 8.46
C LEU A 23 3.60 -21.08 7.33
N PRO A 24 4.76 -21.04 6.64
CA PRO A 24 4.86 -20.32 5.39
C PRO A 24 3.82 -20.82 4.39
N LEU A 25 3.20 -19.90 3.63
CA LEU A 25 2.12 -20.22 2.70
C LEU A 25 2.49 -21.33 1.72
N TRP A 26 3.71 -21.32 1.18
CA TRP A 26 4.17 -22.34 0.24
C TRP A 26 4.12 -23.75 0.84
N LEU A 27 4.45 -23.90 2.12
CA LEU A 27 4.44 -25.19 2.81
C LEU A 27 3.00 -25.60 3.14
N ALA A 28 2.16 -24.65 3.55
CA ALA A 28 0.74 -24.88 3.79
C ALA A 28 0.03 -25.39 2.52
N LEU A 29 0.28 -24.73 1.37
CA LEU A 29 -0.27 -25.12 0.08
C LEU A 29 0.25 -26.49 -0.39
N LEU A 30 1.53 -26.80 -0.16
CA LEU A 30 2.10 -28.12 -0.44
C LEU A 30 1.40 -29.22 0.37
N LEU A 31 1.19 -29.00 1.67
CA LEU A 31 0.49 -29.94 2.55
C LEU A 31 -0.98 -30.10 2.18
N LYS A 32 -1.66 -29.01 1.79
CA LYS A 32 -3.04 -29.03 1.29
C LYS A 32 -3.14 -29.88 0.02
N LYS A 33 -2.23 -29.69 -0.95
CA LYS A 33 -2.15 -30.51 -2.18
C LYS A 33 -1.93 -31.98 -1.88
N GLN A 34 -1.16 -32.30 -0.83
CA GLN A 34 -0.95 -33.67 -0.35
C GLN A 34 -2.11 -34.22 0.51
N ARG A 35 -3.17 -33.44 0.74
CA ARG A 35 -4.30 -33.78 1.64
C ARG A 35 -3.88 -34.06 3.08
N ARG A 36 -2.84 -33.36 3.56
CA ARG A 36 -2.25 -33.53 4.90
C ARG A 36 -2.54 -32.38 5.86
N ALA A 37 -3.20 -31.33 5.39
CA ALA A 37 -3.61 -30.19 6.19
C ALA A 37 -4.85 -29.53 5.58
N ASN A 38 -5.65 -28.88 6.43
CA ASN A 38 -6.67 -27.92 6.04
C ASN A 38 -6.15 -26.51 6.37
N ILE A 39 -6.45 -25.55 5.52
CA ILE A 39 -6.04 -24.17 5.69
C ILE A 39 -7.18 -23.40 6.37
N VAL A 40 -6.85 -22.58 7.36
CA VAL A 40 -7.82 -21.65 7.94
C VAL A 40 -7.69 -20.33 7.17
N PRO A 41 -8.75 -19.84 6.51
CA PRO A 41 -8.66 -18.59 5.77
C PRO A 41 -8.48 -17.40 6.72
N PRO A 42 -7.77 -16.34 6.30
CA PRO A 42 -7.63 -15.12 7.10
C PRO A 42 -8.98 -14.43 7.38
N PRO A 43 -9.14 -13.73 8.53
CA PRO A 43 -10.41 -13.09 8.89
C PRO A 43 -10.92 -12.02 7.92
N TRP A 44 -10.01 -11.28 7.28
CA TRP A 44 -10.36 -10.26 6.27
C TRP A 44 -10.95 -10.86 4.99
N MET A 45 -10.71 -12.14 4.71
CA MET A 45 -11.21 -12.84 3.52
C MET A 45 -12.64 -13.37 3.69
N HIS A 46 -13.23 -13.20 4.87
CA HIS A 46 -14.64 -13.56 5.10
C HIS A 46 -15.56 -12.74 4.19
N PRO A 47 -16.64 -13.32 3.62
CA PRO A 47 -17.55 -12.59 2.74
C PRO A 47 -18.09 -11.30 3.36
N ASP A 48 -18.49 -11.33 4.64
CA ASP A 48 -18.96 -10.12 5.34
C ASP A 48 -17.87 -9.06 5.49
N SER A 49 -16.63 -9.47 5.83
CA SER A 49 -15.49 -8.55 5.88
C SER A 49 -15.25 -7.87 4.53
N LEU A 50 -15.36 -8.61 3.42
CA LEU A 50 -15.16 -8.06 2.08
C LEU A 50 -16.32 -7.12 1.68
N ARG A 51 -17.56 -7.45 2.02
CA ARG A 51 -18.71 -6.55 1.83
C ARG A 51 -18.52 -5.25 2.59
N ASP A 52 -18.09 -5.32 3.83
CA ASP A 52 -17.85 -4.14 4.66
C ASP A 52 -16.77 -3.24 4.06
N VAL A 53 -15.69 -3.85 3.54
CA VAL A 53 -14.63 -3.11 2.83
C VAL A 53 -15.15 -2.45 1.55
N ILE A 54 -15.91 -3.17 0.74
CA ILE A 54 -16.50 -2.61 -0.49
C ILE A 54 -17.47 -1.48 -0.15
N HIS A 55 -18.32 -1.66 0.87
CA HIS A 55 -19.25 -0.64 1.33
C HIS A 55 -18.51 0.62 1.83
N HIS A 56 -17.45 0.42 2.62
CA HIS A 56 -16.59 1.51 3.07
C HIS A 56 -16.01 2.27 1.88
N GLU A 57 -15.46 1.57 0.89
CA GLU A 57 -14.82 2.18 -0.28
C GLU A 57 -15.78 2.81 -1.29
N THR A 58 -17.05 2.41 -1.32
CA THR A 58 -18.05 2.92 -2.27
C THR A 58 -18.99 3.96 -1.66
N THR A 59 -19.23 3.90 -0.35
CA THR A 59 -20.24 4.71 0.34
C THR A 59 -19.63 5.65 1.39
N VAL A 60 -18.69 5.17 2.20
CA VAL A 60 -18.17 5.93 3.35
C VAL A 60 -17.00 6.82 2.95
N ASP A 61 -15.95 6.23 2.37
CA ASP A 61 -14.77 6.92 1.87
C ASP A 61 -14.57 6.60 0.39
N THR A 62 -15.13 7.46 -0.45
CA THR A 62 -15.10 7.32 -1.90
C THR A 62 -13.78 7.76 -2.53
N LYS A 63 -12.99 8.57 -1.80
CA LYS A 63 -11.72 9.14 -2.31
C LYS A 63 -10.52 8.33 -1.86
N GLY A 64 -10.56 7.83 -0.61
CA GLY A 64 -9.51 7.00 -0.04
C GLY A 64 -9.69 5.52 -0.30
N TRP A 65 -8.72 4.77 0.19
CA TRP A 65 -8.67 3.31 0.19
C TRP A 65 -9.09 2.79 1.56
N ALA A 66 -9.52 1.53 1.64
CA ALA A 66 -9.65 0.87 2.93
C ALA A 66 -8.33 1.00 3.72
N PRO A 67 -8.39 1.30 5.03
CA PRO A 67 -7.20 1.56 5.81
C PRO A 67 -6.31 0.31 5.85
N PRO A 68 -4.97 0.47 5.75
CA PRO A 68 -4.07 -0.64 5.95
C PRO A 68 -4.19 -1.15 7.40
N PRO A 69 -3.86 -2.43 7.65
CA PRO A 69 -3.91 -3.02 8.98
C PRO A 69 -3.07 -2.17 9.97
N PRO A 70 -3.59 -1.96 11.19
CA PRO A 70 -2.91 -1.13 12.17
C PRO A 70 -1.55 -1.75 12.52
N PRO A 71 -0.52 -0.92 12.81
CA PRO A 71 0.77 -1.41 13.23
C PRO A 71 0.61 -2.24 14.50
N ARG A 72 1.31 -3.38 14.56
CA ARG A 72 1.27 -4.25 15.74
C ARG A 72 1.85 -3.51 16.95
N SER A 73 1.10 -3.47 18.04
CA SER A 73 1.52 -2.93 19.32
C SER A 73 1.71 -4.06 20.35
N ARG A 74 2.75 -3.95 21.16
CA ARG A 74 3.01 -4.83 22.30
C ARG A 74 2.65 -4.10 23.58
N ALA A 75 1.80 -4.70 24.40
CA ALA A 75 1.57 -4.22 25.76
C ALA A 75 2.71 -4.65 26.68
N ASP A 76 3.18 -3.74 27.53
CA ASP A 76 4.07 -4.06 28.65
C ASP A 76 3.24 -4.45 29.90
N SER A 77 3.90 -4.99 30.93
CA SER A 77 3.23 -5.34 32.20
C SER A 77 2.75 -4.11 33.00
N PHE A 78 3.11 -2.90 32.56
CA PHE A 78 2.76 -1.63 33.19
C PHE A 78 1.54 -0.97 32.53
N GLY A 79 0.95 -1.59 31.51
CA GLY A 79 -0.24 -1.08 30.82
C GLY A 79 0.06 -0.11 29.68
N ASN A 80 1.33 0.08 29.30
CA ASN A 80 1.69 0.87 28.12
C ASN A 80 1.71 -0.01 26.87
N ALA A 81 1.38 0.58 25.73
CA ALA A 81 1.48 -0.06 24.43
C ALA A 81 2.61 0.59 23.60
N THR A 82 3.60 -0.19 23.18
CA THR A 82 4.68 0.25 22.30
C THR A 82 4.55 -0.38 20.92
N ARG A 83 4.88 0.37 19.86
CA ARG A 83 4.93 -0.19 18.49
C ARG A 83 6.12 -1.14 18.40
N ILE A 84 5.94 -2.29 17.74
CA ILE A 84 6.98 -3.33 17.67
C ILE A 84 8.29 -2.85 17.02
N ASN A 85 8.25 -1.79 16.20
CA ASN A 85 9.43 -1.22 15.54
C ASN A 85 10.21 -0.18 16.35
N ASP A 86 9.81 0.14 17.59
CA ASP A 86 10.55 1.07 18.45
C ASP A 86 11.72 0.38 19.17
N LEU A 87 12.61 -0.26 18.39
CA LEU A 87 13.71 -1.08 18.90
C LEU A 87 14.87 -0.26 19.49
N SER A 88 14.86 1.08 19.32
CA SER A 88 16.01 1.95 19.66
C SER A 88 15.63 3.37 20.12
N GLY A 89 14.34 3.70 20.31
CA GLY A 89 13.93 5.11 20.51
C GLY A 89 14.08 5.97 19.24
N LYS A 90 14.37 5.35 18.09
CA LYS A 90 14.35 5.94 16.76
C LYS A 90 13.29 5.17 15.98
N GLU A 91 12.19 5.85 15.65
CA GLU A 91 11.09 5.27 14.87
C GLU A 91 11.63 4.90 13.48
N ALA A 92 11.90 3.61 13.26
CA ALA A 92 12.33 3.13 11.96
C ALA A 92 11.18 3.35 10.97
N ILE A 93 11.38 4.26 10.00
CA ILE A 93 10.41 4.54 8.95
C ILE A 93 10.38 3.33 8.02
N LEU A 94 9.41 2.44 8.23
CA LEU A 94 9.16 1.30 7.35
C LEU A 94 7.96 1.59 6.46
N SER A 95 8.06 1.19 5.20
CA SER A 95 6.96 1.14 4.24
C SER A 95 6.56 -0.31 3.96
N PRO A 96 5.35 -0.58 3.42
CA PRO A 96 5.06 -1.88 2.83
C PRO A 96 6.13 -2.27 1.79
N PRO A 97 6.55 -3.55 1.72
CA PRO A 97 6.07 -4.71 2.48
C PRO A 97 6.77 -4.91 3.84
N PHE A 98 7.65 -4.02 4.26
CA PHE A 98 8.50 -4.22 5.45
C PHE A 98 7.81 -3.85 6.78
N LEU A 99 6.57 -3.36 6.73
CA LEU A 99 5.79 -3.12 7.94
C LEU A 99 5.39 -4.44 8.62
N PRO A 100 5.51 -4.56 9.96
CA PRO A 100 5.04 -5.73 10.69
C PRO A 100 3.54 -6.00 10.58
N SER A 101 2.75 -5.02 10.11
CA SER A 101 1.32 -5.18 9.83
C SER A 101 1.04 -5.76 8.43
N CYS A 102 2.03 -5.84 7.54
CA CYS A 102 1.91 -6.46 6.20
C CYS A 102 1.90 -8.00 6.27
N THR A 103 1.08 -8.57 7.15
CA THR A 103 0.90 -10.01 7.33
C THR A 103 -0.48 -10.45 6.87
N ALA A 104 -0.66 -11.75 6.60
CA ALA A 104 -1.98 -12.31 6.27
C ALA A 104 -3.02 -12.11 7.38
N ASP A 105 -2.62 -11.99 8.65
CA ASP A 105 -3.51 -11.78 9.81
C ASP A 105 -4.01 -10.34 9.97
N ALA A 106 -4.44 -9.70 8.88
CA ALA A 106 -5.14 -8.43 9.00
C ALA A 106 -6.51 -8.64 9.69
N PRO A 107 -6.96 -7.71 10.55
CA PRO A 107 -8.28 -7.76 11.13
C PRO A 107 -9.38 -7.60 10.05
N SER A 108 -10.61 -7.99 10.39
CA SER A 108 -11.78 -7.71 9.54
C SER A 108 -11.89 -6.21 9.26
N GLY A 109 -12.24 -5.84 8.03
CA GLY A 109 -12.34 -4.44 7.61
C GLY A 109 -11.02 -3.78 7.19
N ALA A 110 -9.88 -4.47 7.30
CA ALA A 110 -8.58 -4.00 6.80
C ALA A 110 -8.01 -4.97 5.76
N LEU A 111 -7.34 -4.43 4.74
CA LEU A 111 -6.73 -5.23 3.69
C LEU A 111 -5.19 -5.26 3.85
N PRO A 112 -4.57 -6.45 3.93
CA PRO A 112 -3.12 -6.54 3.97
C PRO A 112 -2.51 -6.17 2.61
N TYR A 113 -1.21 -5.86 2.60
CA TYR A 113 -0.51 -5.41 1.38
C TYR A 113 -0.58 -6.41 0.22
N HIS A 114 -0.62 -7.72 0.50
CA HIS A 114 -0.70 -8.79 -0.51
C HIS A 114 -2.08 -9.46 -0.57
N TRP A 115 -3.16 -8.70 -0.29
CA TRP A 115 -4.51 -9.27 -0.16
C TRP A 115 -4.94 -10.05 -1.41
N PHE A 116 -4.68 -9.52 -2.61
CA PHE A 116 -5.18 -10.12 -3.85
C PHE A 116 -4.40 -11.40 -4.21
N GLU A 117 -3.08 -11.38 -4.10
CA GLU A 117 -2.22 -12.55 -4.34
C GLU A 117 -2.55 -13.69 -3.40
N LEU A 118 -2.70 -13.37 -2.11
CA LEU A 118 -3.06 -14.35 -1.09
C LEU A 118 -4.43 -14.95 -1.38
N ALA A 119 -5.42 -14.11 -1.70
CA ALA A 119 -6.76 -14.56 -2.00
C ALA A 119 -6.81 -15.51 -3.21
N GLU A 120 -6.17 -15.13 -4.32
CA GLU A 120 -6.13 -15.94 -5.55
C GLU A 120 -5.43 -17.29 -5.30
N MET A 121 -4.29 -17.30 -4.61
CA MET A 121 -3.58 -18.55 -4.29
C MET A 121 -4.42 -19.50 -3.43
N LEU A 122 -5.09 -18.97 -2.41
CA LEU A 122 -5.95 -19.74 -1.51
C LEU A 122 -7.21 -20.26 -2.22
N LEU A 123 -7.88 -19.43 -3.02
CA LEU A 123 -9.07 -19.83 -3.77
C LEU A 123 -8.75 -20.88 -4.85
N ALA A 124 -7.54 -20.86 -5.42
CA ALA A 124 -7.12 -21.84 -6.41
C ALA A 124 -6.84 -23.23 -5.81
N HIS A 125 -6.28 -23.30 -4.60
CA HIS A 125 -5.74 -24.55 -4.03
C HIS A 125 -6.45 -25.04 -2.76
N ALA A 126 -7.17 -24.16 -2.08
CA ALA A 126 -7.85 -24.41 -0.81
C ALA A 126 -9.27 -23.83 -0.80
N GLY A 127 -9.91 -23.76 -1.97
CA GLY A 127 -11.27 -23.23 -2.11
C GLY A 127 -12.32 -24.02 -1.34
N ASP A 128 -12.05 -25.28 -1.01
CA ASP A 128 -12.89 -26.15 -0.17
C ASP A 128 -12.81 -25.80 1.32
N ASP A 129 -11.76 -25.13 1.77
CA ASP A 129 -11.61 -24.66 3.16
C ASP A 129 -12.21 -23.24 3.37
N ILE A 130 -12.65 -22.58 2.30
CA ILE A 130 -13.14 -21.19 2.32
C ILE A 130 -14.67 -21.15 2.36
N VAL A 131 -15.21 -20.37 3.29
CA VAL A 131 -16.65 -20.12 3.40
C VAL A 131 -17.14 -19.36 2.16
N SER A 132 -18.15 -19.89 1.48
CA SER A 132 -18.74 -19.27 0.28
C SER A 132 -17.70 -18.86 -0.78
N ALA A 133 -16.78 -19.76 -1.15
CA ALA A 133 -15.67 -19.45 -2.07
C ALA A 133 -16.07 -18.84 -3.43
N SER A 134 -17.25 -19.14 -3.96
CA SER A 134 -17.77 -18.51 -5.20
C SER A 134 -18.10 -17.03 -4.99
N GLU A 135 -18.73 -16.73 -3.86
CA GLU A 135 -19.09 -15.38 -3.44
C GLU A 135 -17.86 -14.53 -3.14
N VAL A 136 -16.89 -15.09 -2.41
CA VAL A 136 -15.60 -14.45 -2.13
C VAL A 136 -14.87 -14.09 -3.43
N ARG A 137 -14.87 -14.97 -4.44
CA ARG A 137 -14.33 -14.65 -5.78
C ARG A 137 -15.03 -13.48 -6.45
N SER A 138 -16.36 -13.37 -6.31
CA SER A 138 -17.11 -12.24 -6.85
C SER A 138 -16.72 -10.95 -6.15
N LEU A 139 -16.78 -10.93 -4.82
CA LEU A 139 -16.47 -9.77 -4.00
C LEU A 139 -15.04 -9.25 -4.23
N LEU A 140 -14.05 -10.15 -4.38
CA LEU A 140 -12.67 -9.75 -4.67
C LEU A 140 -12.53 -9.10 -6.06
N ARG A 141 -13.27 -9.58 -7.06
CA ARG A 141 -13.29 -8.95 -8.40
C ARG A 141 -13.96 -7.58 -8.36
N ASP A 142 -15.10 -7.48 -7.68
CA ASP A 142 -15.82 -6.21 -7.51
C ASP A 142 -14.92 -5.18 -6.80
N LEU A 143 -14.22 -5.61 -5.74
CA LEU A 143 -13.25 -4.79 -5.03
C LEU A 143 -12.07 -4.38 -5.94
N GLN A 144 -11.48 -5.31 -6.70
CA GLN A 144 -10.41 -5.00 -7.65
C GLN A 144 -10.85 -3.97 -8.70
N GLU A 145 -12.09 -4.07 -9.20
CA GLU A 145 -12.63 -3.13 -10.19
C GLU A 145 -12.83 -1.73 -9.59
N VAL A 146 -13.47 -1.63 -8.42
CA VAL A 146 -13.62 -0.37 -7.66
C VAL A 146 -12.26 0.27 -7.45
N ARG A 147 -11.28 -0.53 -7.05
CA ARG A 147 -9.93 -0.07 -6.72
C ARG A 147 -9.14 0.33 -7.97
N ALA A 148 -9.23 -0.42 -9.07
CA ALA A 148 -8.61 -0.02 -10.34
C ALA A 148 -9.19 1.30 -10.89
N ALA A 149 -10.49 1.53 -10.73
CA ALA A 149 -11.13 2.81 -11.11
C ALA A 149 -10.62 3.98 -10.26
N LYS A 150 -10.46 3.77 -8.94
CA LYS A 150 -9.87 4.77 -8.03
C LYS A 150 -8.41 5.08 -8.38
N MET A 151 -7.59 4.07 -8.68
CA MET A 151 -6.17 4.26 -9.06
C MET A 151 -6.02 5.15 -10.30
N ARG A 152 -6.92 5.01 -11.29
CA ARG A 152 -6.94 5.88 -12.49
C ARG A 152 -7.42 7.29 -12.16
N SER A 153 -8.36 7.43 -11.23
CA SER A 153 -8.89 8.73 -10.83
C SER A 153 -7.90 9.50 -9.95
N SER A 154 -7.07 8.82 -9.15
CA SER A 154 -6.07 9.48 -8.30
C SER A 154 -4.98 10.19 -9.10
N THR A 155 -4.64 9.70 -10.31
CA THR A 155 -3.67 10.39 -11.17
C THR A 155 -4.22 11.67 -11.80
N ALA A 156 -5.54 11.79 -11.99
CA ALA A 156 -6.14 13.03 -12.50
C ALA A 156 -5.96 14.21 -11.53
N GLN A 157 -5.80 13.94 -10.23
CA GLN A 157 -5.55 14.99 -9.24
C GLN A 157 -4.18 15.66 -9.42
N LEU A 158 -3.23 14.99 -10.09
CA LEU A 158 -1.90 15.52 -10.40
C LEU A 158 -1.92 16.60 -11.50
N GLU A 159 -3.00 16.69 -12.29
CA GLU A 159 -3.14 17.69 -13.35
C GLU A 159 -3.23 19.12 -12.80
N THR A 160 -3.70 19.27 -11.55
CA THR A 160 -4.02 20.57 -10.94
C THR A 160 -2.85 21.27 -10.24
N GLY A 161 -1.65 20.67 -10.17
CA GLY A 161 -0.53 21.33 -9.51
C GLY A 161 0.78 20.53 -9.51
N VAL A 162 1.89 21.24 -9.71
CA VAL A 162 3.27 20.75 -9.87
C VAL A 162 3.85 20.11 -8.59
N ASP A 163 3.10 20.09 -7.47
CA ASP A 163 3.57 19.60 -6.15
C ASP A 163 2.61 18.60 -5.47
N GLY A 164 1.75 17.92 -6.24
CA GLY A 164 0.79 16.96 -5.69
C GLY A 164 1.43 15.65 -5.21
N VAL A 165 1.65 15.49 -3.91
CA VAL A 165 1.99 14.19 -3.31
C VAL A 165 0.77 13.25 -3.42
N MET A 166 0.85 12.24 -4.30
CA MET A 166 -0.17 11.20 -4.39
C MET A 166 -0.04 10.21 -3.23
N SER A 167 -1.04 10.16 -2.34
CA SER A 167 -1.09 9.16 -1.27
C SER A 167 -1.51 7.80 -1.83
N LEU A 168 -0.61 6.81 -1.75
CA LEU A 168 -0.87 5.40 -2.06
C LEU A 168 -1.10 4.57 -0.79
N ARG A 169 -1.53 5.22 0.30
CA ARG A 169 -1.80 4.52 1.56
C ARG A 169 -2.99 3.58 1.38
N GLY A 170 -2.75 2.30 1.66
CA GLY A 170 -3.78 1.25 1.56
C GLY A 170 -3.76 0.52 0.21
N VAL A 171 -2.99 0.97 -0.78
CA VAL A 171 -2.82 0.28 -2.07
C VAL A 171 -2.02 -1.01 -1.88
N GLY A 172 -2.49 -2.09 -2.50
CA GLY A 172 -1.87 -3.41 -2.46
C GLY A 172 -0.74 -3.59 -3.48
N ALA A 173 0.03 -4.65 -3.31
CA ALA A 173 1.18 -4.97 -4.15
C ALA A 173 0.79 -5.24 -5.61
N MET A 174 -0.23 -6.08 -5.86
CA MET A 174 -0.70 -6.36 -7.23
C MET A 174 -1.21 -5.10 -7.92
N GLU A 175 -1.98 -4.29 -7.21
CA GLU A 175 -2.57 -3.06 -7.75
C GLU A 175 -1.47 -2.08 -8.17
N LEU A 176 -0.45 -1.92 -7.30
CA LEU A 176 0.72 -1.11 -7.61
C LEU A 176 1.50 -1.68 -8.80
N ALA A 177 1.66 -2.99 -8.87
CA ALA A 177 2.37 -3.65 -9.96
C ALA A 177 1.66 -3.45 -11.31
N GLU A 178 0.33 -3.55 -11.33
CA GLU A 178 -0.50 -3.35 -12.51
C GLU A 178 -0.49 -1.88 -12.97
N SER A 179 -0.64 -0.93 -12.04
CA SER A 179 -0.69 0.50 -12.36
C SER A 179 0.68 1.14 -12.57
N ARG A 180 1.78 0.45 -12.20
CA ARG A 180 3.14 1.02 -12.11
C ARG A 180 3.52 1.79 -13.36
N GLY A 181 3.47 1.16 -14.53
CA GLY A 181 3.95 1.75 -15.77
C GLY A 181 3.20 3.03 -16.12
N PHE A 182 1.87 3.01 -15.97
CA PHE A 182 1.02 4.17 -16.21
C PHE A 182 1.30 5.31 -15.23
N VAL A 183 1.27 5.03 -13.92
CA VAL A 183 1.46 6.04 -12.87
C VAL A 183 2.83 6.69 -12.97
N THR A 184 3.90 5.91 -13.15
CA THR A 184 5.25 6.47 -13.31
C THR A 184 5.37 7.31 -14.58
N GLY A 185 4.68 6.93 -15.66
CA GLY A 185 4.65 7.71 -16.89
C GLY A 185 3.97 9.06 -16.73
N VAL A 186 2.80 9.11 -16.06
CA VAL A 186 2.09 10.35 -15.77
C VAL A 186 2.91 11.27 -14.86
N VAL A 187 3.44 10.73 -13.76
CA VAL A 187 4.23 11.52 -12.80
C VAL A 187 5.49 12.09 -13.44
N GLU A 188 6.21 11.31 -14.24
CA GLU A 188 7.39 11.80 -14.97
C GLU A 188 7.01 12.86 -16.02
N GLY A 189 5.88 12.67 -16.71
CA GLY A 189 5.35 13.66 -17.66
C GLY A 189 5.04 15.01 -16.98
N VAL A 190 4.30 14.98 -15.86
CA VAL A 190 3.98 16.18 -15.06
C VAL A 190 5.25 16.84 -14.54
N ARG A 191 6.20 16.05 -14.02
CA ARG A 191 7.50 16.55 -13.55
C ARG A 191 8.26 17.27 -14.67
N LYS A 192 8.29 16.71 -15.88
CA LYS A 192 8.98 17.31 -17.02
C LYS A 192 8.32 18.62 -17.45
N ILE A 193 6.99 18.66 -17.52
CA ILE A 193 6.24 19.89 -17.87
C ILE A 193 6.46 20.97 -16.81
N GLY A 194 6.37 20.60 -15.53
CA GLY A 194 6.61 21.53 -14.41
C GLY A 194 8.03 22.10 -14.42
N ALA A 195 9.05 21.26 -14.64
CA ALA A 195 10.43 21.71 -14.74
C ALA A 195 10.67 22.66 -15.94
N SER A 196 10.05 22.37 -17.09
CA SER A 196 10.14 23.25 -18.26
C SER A 196 9.41 24.59 -18.05
N ALA A 197 8.25 24.59 -17.41
CA ALA A 197 7.50 25.81 -17.12
C ALA A 197 8.21 26.70 -16.08
N GLU A 198 8.79 26.10 -15.04
CA GLU A 198 9.57 26.83 -14.03
C GLU A 198 10.86 27.42 -14.60
N ALA A 199 11.54 26.69 -15.50
CA ALA A 199 12.73 27.20 -16.18
C ALA A 199 12.40 28.43 -17.05
N MET A 200 11.32 28.40 -17.82
CA MET A 200 10.85 29.54 -18.62
C MET A 200 10.54 30.75 -17.75
N ARG A 201 9.82 30.55 -16.63
CA ARG A 201 9.51 31.63 -15.70
C ARG A 201 10.78 32.26 -15.11
N ARG A 202 11.77 31.44 -14.80
CA ARG A 202 13.05 31.91 -14.28
C ARG A 202 13.86 32.70 -15.32
N GLU A 203 13.85 32.27 -16.58
CA GLU A 203 14.50 32.99 -17.69
C GLU A 203 13.85 34.38 -17.88
N GLU A 204 12.51 34.45 -17.87
CA GLU A 204 11.77 35.72 -17.94
C GLU A 204 12.11 36.66 -16.77
N GLU A 205 12.19 36.15 -15.54
CA GLU A 205 12.59 36.94 -14.35
C GLU A 205 14.06 37.40 -14.40
N GLU A 206 14.95 36.65 -15.06
CA GLU A 206 16.36 37.01 -15.26
C GLU A 206 16.50 38.08 -16.35
N ASP A 207 15.73 37.98 -17.44
CA ASP A 207 15.68 38.99 -18.52
C ASP A 207 15.10 40.32 -18.04
N GLU A 208 14.02 40.31 -17.24
CA GLU A 208 13.43 41.53 -16.65
C GLU A 208 14.38 42.26 -15.69
N ARG A 209 15.33 41.55 -15.06
CA ARG A 209 16.37 42.17 -14.22
C ARG A 209 17.55 42.71 -15.00
N GLY A 210 17.77 42.23 -16.22
CA GLY A 210 18.88 42.67 -17.09
C GLY A 210 18.62 44.00 -17.78
N ASP A 211 17.36 44.39 -18.00
CA ASP A 211 16.97 45.59 -18.77
C ASP A 211 16.88 46.88 -17.92
N GLY A 212 17.11 46.79 -16.61
CA GLY A 212 16.96 47.91 -15.66
C GLY A 212 18.20 48.78 -15.39
N ASP A 213 19.37 48.44 -15.93
CA ASP A 213 20.66 49.06 -15.56
C ASP A 213 21.31 49.93 -16.66
N ASP A 214 20.67 50.14 -17.82
CA ASP A 214 21.17 51.03 -18.88
C ASP A 214 20.59 52.46 -18.75
N GLU A 215 20.90 53.17 -17.67
CA GLU A 215 20.85 54.64 -17.67
C GLU A 215 22.11 55.16 -18.40
N PRO A 216 22.00 55.82 -19.57
CA PRO A 216 23.17 56.39 -20.23
C PRO A 216 23.68 57.57 -19.38
N SER A 217 24.82 57.37 -18.72
CA SER A 217 25.58 58.44 -18.05
C SER A 217 26.06 59.44 -19.10
N ASP A 218 25.24 60.46 -19.37
CA ASP A 218 25.59 61.62 -20.19
C ASP A 218 26.47 62.59 -19.37
N ASP A 219 27.72 62.18 -19.12
CA ASP A 219 28.75 63.13 -18.67
C ASP A 219 29.36 63.80 -19.90
N GLY A 220 28.71 64.90 -20.30
CA GLY A 220 29.18 65.82 -21.33
C GLY A 220 30.58 66.36 -21.05
N MET A 221 31.53 65.99 -21.92
CA MET A 221 32.88 66.54 -21.98
C MET A 221 32.82 68.01 -22.43
N GLY A 222 32.86 68.94 -21.47
CA GLY A 222 33.06 70.37 -21.70
C GLY A 222 34.51 70.78 -21.39
N LEU A 223 35.20 71.29 -22.42
CA LEU A 223 36.52 71.94 -22.37
C LEU A 223 36.50 73.26 -21.60
#